data_AF-A0A160IM58-F1
#
_entry.id   AF-A0A160IM58-F1
#
_cell.length_a   1.000
_cell.length_b   1.000
_cell.length_c   1.000
_cell.angle_alpha   90.00
_cell.angle_beta   90.00
_cell.angle_gamma   90.00
#
_symmetry.space_group_name_H-M   'P 1'
#
loop_
_entity.id
_entity.type
_entity.pdbx_description
1 polymer ?
#
loop_
_entity_poly.entity_id
_entity_poly.type
_entity_poly.pdbx_seq_one_letter_code
_entity_poly.pdbx_strand_id
1 'polypeptide(L)'
;MELKKLSLFNECFGQVEGNVQKLDNSPLSQLNAQSLKYETKVPQLEYMCLMMENIVLTKKLKGNVYAGFQKFSRAKNVLDRFQAMTEYSNVHIFGENDAVMDSKDGINYIELPPNSELMREWFLIIDSPTFKSMMVAYDMEGFGVHEVEEGRKFKGVKTSSPRVIQHATNLLAPYIKVTVKG
;
A
#
# COMPACT_ATOMS: atom_id res chain seq x y z
N MET A 1 -13.50 5.88 13.31
CA MET A 1 -12.30 5.15 13.79
C MET A 1 -11.17 6.17 13.96
N GLU A 2 -10.20 5.93 14.84
CA GLU A 2 -9.02 6.78 15.00
C GLU A 2 -7.87 6.24 14.15
N LEU A 3 -7.06 7.12 13.53
CA LEU A 3 -5.94 6.71 12.66
C LEU A 3 -4.94 5.80 13.39
N LYS A 4 -4.81 5.95 14.71
CA LYS A 4 -3.94 5.11 15.54
C LYS A 4 -4.39 3.64 15.57
N LYS A 5 -5.69 3.37 15.52
CA LYS A 5 -6.27 2.02 15.64
C LYS A 5 -6.68 1.42 14.30
N LEU A 6 -6.62 2.20 13.23
CA LEU A 6 -6.99 1.74 11.88
C LEU A 6 -5.99 0.68 11.40
N SER A 7 -6.51 -0.49 11.03
CA SER A 7 -5.75 -1.58 10.40
C SER A 7 -6.48 -1.99 9.12
N LEU A 8 -5.91 -1.69 7.95
CA LEU A 8 -6.51 -2.12 6.69
C LEU A 8 -6.47 -3.64 6.55
N PHE A 9 -5.44 -4.28 7.11
CA PHE A 9 -5.34 -5.73 7.11
C PHE A 9 -6.52 -6.37 7.83
N ASN A 10 -6.80 -5.96 9.07
CA ASN A 10 -7.90 -6.52 9.86
C ASN A 10 -9.27 -6.27 9.20
N GLU A 11 -9.45 -5.10 8.61
CA GLU A 11 -10.72 -4.71 7.97
C GLU A 11 -10.94 -5.45 6.63
N CYS A 12 -9.88 -5.71 5.85
CA CYS A 12 -10.01 -6.22 4.49
C CYS A 12 -9.72 -7.72 4.32
N PHE A 13 -8.87 -8.30 5.17
CA PHE A 13 -8.40 -9.68 4.98
C PHE A 13 -9.55 -10.69 4.99
N GLY A 14 -10.52 -10.53 5.90
CA GLY A 14 -11.70 -11.39 5.99
C GLY A 14 -12.69 -11.25 4.82
N GLN A 15 -12.62 -10.16 4.06
CA GLN A 15 -13.56 -9.87 2.96
C GLN A 15 -13.16 -10.52 1.64
N VAL A 16 -11.95 -11.07 1.53
CA VAL A 16 -11.48 -11.79 0.34
C VAL A 16 -11.60 -13.29 0.59
N GLU A 17 -12.15 -14.01 -0.38
CA GLU A 17 -12.33 -15.45 -0.28
C GLU A 17 -11.04 -16.23 -0.56
N GLY A 18 -11.06 -17.53 -0.22
CA GLY A 18 -9.95 -18.45 -0.45
C GLY A 18 -9.04 -18.64 0.76
N ASN A 19 -8.16 -19.63 0.61
CA ASN A 19 -7.16 -20.00 1.62
C ASN A 19 -5.89 -19.16 1.46
N VAL A 20 -5.13 -19.04 2.54
CA VAL A 20 -3.81 -18.39 2.55
C VAL A 20 -2.83 -19.24 1.77
N GLN A 21 -2.14 -18.64 0.81
CA GLN A 21 -1.14 -19.30 -0.03
C GLN A 21 0.25 -18.77 0.28
N LYS A 22 1.28 -19.62 0.30
CA LYS A 22 2.67 -19.15 0.41
C LYS A 22 3.16 -18.72 -0.96
N LEU A 23 3.70 -17.51 -1.05
CA LEU A 23 4.14 -16.94 -2.33
C LEU A 23 5.63 -17.14 -2.64
N ASP A 24 6.35 -17.90 -1.81
CA ASP A 24 7.76 -18.21 -2.04
C ASP A 24 7.94 -18.84 -3.44
N ASN A 25 8.71 -18.18 -4.32
CA ASN A 25 8.94 -18.58 -5.72
C ASN A 25 7.67 -18.77 -6.57
N SER A 26 6.58 -18.06 -6.26
CA SER A 26 5.34 -18.17 -7.03
C SER A 26 5.50 -17.68 -8.48
N PRO A 27 4.87 -18.37 -9.46
CA PRO A 27 4.86 -17.93 -10.84
C PRO A 27 4.10 -16.60 -11.01
N LEU A 28 4.44 -15.84 -12.05
CA LEU A 28 3.79 -14.56 -12.37
C LEU A 28 2.27 -14.65 -12.48
N SER A 29 1.74 -15.77 -12.97
CA SER A 29 0.30 -16.01 -13.08
C SER A 29 -0.41 -15.94 -11.72
N GLN A 30 0.23 -16.43 -10.66
CA GLN A 30 -0.31 -16.41 -9.31
C GLN A 30 -0.24 -15.02 -8.69
N LEU A 31 0.86 -14.28 -8.91
CA LEU A 31 1.00 -12.89 -8.46
C LEU A 31 0.02 -11.93 -9.17
N ASN A 32 -0.34 -12.26 -10.42
CA ASN A 32 -1.34 -11.55 -11.21
C ASN A 32 -2.79 -11.92 -10.88
N ALA A 33 -3.03 -12.86 -9.97
CA ALA A 33 -4.40 -13.25 -9.62
C ALA A 33 -5.20 -12.03 -9.14
N GLN A 34 -6.46 -11.96 -9.56
CA GLN A 34 -7.33 -10.82 -9.27
C GLN A 34 -7.52 -10.64 -7.76
N SER A 35 -7.75 -11.74 -7.04
CA SER A 35 -7.82 -11.74 -5.58
C SER A 35 -7.12 -12.96 -5.00
N LEU A 36 -6.36 -12.77 -3.93
CA LEU A 36 -5.70 -13.87 -3.21
C LEU A 36 -5.33 -13.46 -1.78
N LYS A 37 -5.30 -14.43 -0.86
CA LYS A 37 -4.68 -14.30 0.45
C LYS A 37 -3.31 -14.96 0.43
N TYR A 38 -2.33 -14.34 1.08
CA TYR A 38 -0.96 -14.82 1.01
C TYR A 38 -0.16 -14.70 2.30
N GLU A 39 0.90 -15.49 2.35
CA GLU A 39 2.08 -15.28 3.19
C GLU A 39 3.30 -15.17 2.28
N THR A 40 4.17 -14.19 2.55
CA THR A 40 5.28 -13.83 1.65
C THR A 40 6.40 -13.09 2.38
N LYS A 41 7.47 -12.76 1.65
CA LYS A 41 8.57 -11.90 2.11
C LYS A 41 8.63 -10.58 1.35
N VAL A 42 9.52 -9.69 1.78
CA VAL A 42 9.72 -8.35 1.21
C VAL A 42 9.91 -8.36 -0.32
N PRO A 43 10.79 -9.19 -0.93
CA PRO A 43 11.05 -9.10 -2.37
C PRO A 43 9.79 -9.30 -3.23
N GLN A 44 8.91 -10.22 -2.83
CA GLN A 44 7.64 -10.46 -3.52
C GLN A 44 6.63 -9.32 -3.31
N LEU A 45 6.60 -8.69 -2.13
CA LEU A 45 5.76 -7.50 -1.90
C LEU A 45 6.21 -6.34 -2.78
N GLU A 46 7.52 -6.07 -2.81
CA GLU A 46 8.10 -5.03 -3.66
C GLU A 46 7.81 -5.30 -5.14
N TYR A 47 7.93 -6.56 -5.57
CA TYR A 47 7.58 -6.96 -6.93
C TYR A 47 6.10 -6.73 -7.26
N MET A 48 5.18 -7.10 -6.36
CA MET A 48 3.75 -6.85 -6.54
C MET A 48 3.42 -5.34 -6.57
N CYS A 49 4.05 -4.54 -5.70
CA CYS A 49 3.96 -3.08 -5.74
C CYS A 49 4.44 -2.55 -7.09
N LEU A 50 5.63 -2.96 -7.55
CA LEU A 50 6.19 -2.53 -8.82
C LEU A 50 5.26 -2.82 -10.01
N MET A 51 4.64 -4.02 -10.05
CA MET A 51 3.66 -4.35 -11.09
C MET A 51 2.45 -3.41 -11.06
N MET A 52 1.90 -3.14 -9.87
CA MET A 52 0.76 -2.25 -9.69
C MET A 52 1.11 -0.80 -10.06
N GLU A 53 2.25 -0.30 -9.61
CA GLU A 53 2.80 1.03 -9.90
C GLU A 53 3.01 1.23 -11.41
N ASN A 54 3.58 0.23 -12.09
CA ASN A 54 3.76 0.26 -13.55
C ASN A 54 2.43 0.37 -14.29
N ILE A 55 1.35 -0.26 -13.80
CA ILE A 55 0.02 -0.11 -14.42
C ILE A 55 -0.48 1.34 -14.30
N VAL A 56 -0.25 2.01 -13.18
CA VAL A 56 -0.60 3.43 -13.00
C VAL A 56 0.11 4.31 -14.02
N LEU A 57 1.42 4.14 -14.15
CA LEU A 57 2.26 4.94 -15.04
C LEU A 57 1.96 4.65 -16.52
N THR A 58 1.93 3.38 -16.92
CA THR A 58 1.75 2.99 -18.33
C THR A 58 0.36 3.35 -18.86
N LYS A 59 -0.69 3.21 -18.04
CA LYS A 59 -2.06 3.55 -18.42
C LYS A 59 -2.44 4.99 -18.07
N LYS A 60 -1.54 5.77 -17.46
CA LYS A 60 -1.77 7.15 -17.00
C LYS A 60 -3.08 7.24 -16.20
N LEU A 61 -3.23 6.34 -15.23
CA LEU A 61 -4.48 6.21 -14.50
C LEU A 61 -4.81 7.51 -13.76
N LYS A 62 -6.07 7.94 -13.87
CA LYS A 62 -6.62 9.08 -13.14
C LYS A 62 -7.38 8.55 -11.94
N GLY A 63 -7.03 8.99 -10.74
CA GLY A 63 -7.65 8.49 -9.51
C GLY A 63 -6.77 8.78 -8.29
N ASN A 64 -6.96 7.98 -7.26
CA ASN A 64 -6.19 8.07 -6.03
C ASN A 64 -5.27 6.86 -5.88
N VAL A 65 -4.03 7.11 -5.45
CA VAL A 65 -3.05 6.09 -5.08
C VAL A 65 -2.72 6.30 -3.62
N TYR A 66 -2.91 5.26 -2.81
CA TYR A 66 -2.58 5.26 -1.38
C TYR A 66 -1.48 4.25 -1.14
N ALA A 67 -0.38 4.67 -0.52
CA ALA A 67 0.71 3.79 -0.13
C ALA A 67 1.02 3.95 1.36
N GLY A 68 1.26 2.84 2.04
CA GLY A 68 1.61 2.80 3.44
C GLY A 68 3.00 2.24 3.65
N PHE A 69 3.83 3.02 4.33
CA PHE A 69 5.15 2.60 4.80
C PHE A 69 5.19 2.73 6.32
N GLN A 70 6.09 2.00 6.96
CA GLN A 70 6.37 2.20 8.38
C GLN A 70 6.82 3.64 8.66
N LYS A 71 7.73 4.15 7.83
CA LYS A 71 8.39 5.45 7.98
C LYS A 71 8.59 6.13 6.63
N PHE A 72 8.60 7.45 6.60
CA PHE A 72 8.86 8.20 5.38
C PHE A 72 10.27 7.97 4.81
N SER A 73 11.28 7.77 5.66
CA SER A 73 12.63 7.42 5.21
C SER A 73 12.68 6.16 4.34
N ARG A 74 11.79 5.17 4.60
CA ARG A 74 11.69 3.93 3.81
C ARG A 74 11.09 4.16 2.42
N ALA A 75 10.31 5.22 2.24
CA ALA A 75 9.74 5.57 0.94
C ALA A 75 10.77 6.18 -0.01
N LYS A 76 11.91 6.71 0.48
CA LYS A 76 12.90 7.47 -0.32
C LYS A 76 13.35 6.75 -1.60
N ASN A 77 13.61 5.45 -1.52
CA ASN A 77 14.07 4.65 -2.67
C ASN A 77 12.99 4.45 -3.75
N VAL A 78 11.74 4.78 -3.43
CA VAL A 78 10.59 4.60 -4.32
C VAL A 78 9.87 5.90 -4.65
N LEU A 79 10.29 7.03 -4.05
CA LEU A 79 9.63 8.34 -4.20
C LEU A 79 9.55 8.80 -5.65
N ASP A 80 10.61 8.66 -6.44
CA ASP A 80 10.63 9.10 -7.84
C ASP A 80 9.47 8.50 -8.65
N ARG A 81 9.11 7.24 -8.35
CA ARG A 81 7.99 6.56 -9.03
C ARG A 81 6.65 7.11 -8.57
N PHE A 82 6.47 7.33 -7.27
CA PHE A 82 5.27 7.95 -6.74
C PHE A 82 5.11 9.39 -7.23
N GLN A 83 6.20 10.16 -7.30
CA GLN A 83 6.22 11.50 -7.86
C GLN A 83 5.79 11.49 -9.33
N ALA A 84 6.29 10.54 -10.14
CA ALA A 84 5.85 10.39 -11.53
C ALA A 84 4.34 10.11 -11.66
N MET A 85 3.75 9.38 -10.70
CA MET A 85 2.29 9.15 -10.70
C MET A 85 1.48 10.42 -10.40
N THR A 86 2.05 11.43 -9.73
CA THR A 86 1.35 12.67 -9.38
C THR A 86 0.91 13.50 -10.60
N GLU A 87 1.52 13.25 -11.76
CA GLU A 87 1.13 13.84 -13.04
C GLU A 87 -0.32 13.48 -13.41
N TYR A 88 -0.77 12.27 -13.04
CA TYR A 88 -2.05 11.72 -13.45
C TYR A 88 -3.00 11.39 -12.28
N SER A 89 -2.45 11.06 -11.12
CA SER A 89 -3.19 10.60 -9.94
C SER A 89 -2.90 11.48 -8.71
N ASN A 90 -3.80 11.46 -7.74
CA ASN A 90 -3.52 11.99 -6.41
C ASN A 90 -2.80 10.91 -5.61
N VAL A 91 -1.59 11.21 -5.16
CA VAL A 91 -0.77 10.26 -4.42
C VAL A 91 -0.79 10.62 -2.93
N HIS A 92 -1.02 9.62 -2.09
CA HIS A 92 -1.12 9.73 -0.64
C HIS A 92 -0.18 8.71 0.00
N ILE A 93 0.83 9.19 0.74
CA ILE A 93 1.81 8.32 1.40
C ILE A 93 1.65 8.43 2.92
N PHE A 94 1.41 7.31 3.58
CA PHE A 94 1.30 7.20 5.04
C PHE A 94 2.62 6.70 5.63
N GLY A 95 3.08 7.29 6.73
CA GLY A 95 4.27 6.83 7.44
C GLY A 95 4.62 7.65 8.69
N GLU A 96 5.52 7.13 9.51
CA GLU A 96 6.18 7.90 10.58
C GLU A 96 6.95 9.09 9.98
N ASN A 97 6.80 10.26 10.60
CA ASN A 97 7.53 11.47 10.21
C ASN A 97 8.98 11.45 10.75
N ASP A 98 9.80 10.57 10.18
CA ASP A 98 11.21 10.39 10.53
C ASP A 98 12.18 11.03 9.53
N ALA A 99 11.65 11.63 8.46
CA ALA A 99 12.43 12.24 7.40
C ALA A 99 11.73 13.49 6.85
N VAL A 100 12.54 14.48 6.47
CA VAL A 100 12.05 15.66 5.75
C VAL A 100 11.66 15.24 4.33
N MET A 101 10.40 15.48 3.97
CA MET A 101 9.84 15.20 2.65
C MET A 101 9.68 16.51 1.86
N ASP A 102 9.83 16.45 0.54
CA ASP A 102 9.65 17.63 -0.31
C ASP A 102 8.16 17.92 -0.50
N SER A 103 7.68 19.05 0.00
CA SER A 103 6.28 19.44 -0.17
C SER A 103 5.91 19.84 -1.61
N LYS A 104 6.89 19.97 -2.50
CA LYS A 104 6.71 20.35 -3.91
C LYS A 104 6.67 19.17 -4.86
N ASP A 105 6.85 17.95 -4.38
CA ASP A 105 6.82 16.73 -5.22
C ASP A 105 5.40 16.30 -5.63
N GLY A 106 4.36 17.00 -5.15
CA GLY A 106 2.96 16.72 -5.47
C GLY A 106 2.36 15.52 -4.70
N ILE A 107 3.13 14.92 -3.79
CA ILE A 107 2.69 13.81 -2.94
C ILE A 107 2.09 14.37 -1.65
N ASN A 108 0.94 13.81 -1.26
CA ASN A 108 0.32 14.13 0.01
C ASN A 108 0.87 13.19 1.08
N TYR A 109 1.77 13.68 1.92
CA TYR A 109 2.30 12.93 3.06
C TYR A 109 1.36 13.01 4.26
N ILE A 110 0.98 11.85 4.79
CA ILE A 110 0.10 11.70 5.96
C ILE A 110 0.91 11.07 7.09
N GLU A 111 1.19 11.88 8.11
CA GLU A 111 1.91 11.42 9.29
C GLU A 111 1.05 10.44 10.10
N LEU A 112 1.61 9.25 10.35
CA LEU A 112 1.01 8.28 11.24
C LEU A 112 1.34 8.62 12.70
N PRO A 113 0.34 8.58 13.60
CA PRO A 113 0.61 8.77 15.02
C PRO A 113 1.48 7.63 15.55
N PRO A 114 2.29 7.86 16.60
CA PRO A 114 3.12 6.82 17.20
C PRO A 114 2.31 5.58 17.59
N ASN A 115 2.85 4.41 17.25
CA ASN A 115 2.21 3.10 17.46
C ASN A 115 0.87 2.95 16.71
N SER A 116 0.72 3.57 15.55
CA SER A 116 -0.42 3.29 14.67
C SER A 116 -0.33 1.85 14.15
N GLU A 117 -1.46 1.15 14.10
CA GLU A 117 -1.53 -0.20 13.50
C GLU A 117 -1.07 -0.18 12.03
N LEU A 118 -1.35 0.89 11.28
CA LEU A 118 -0.87 1.08 9.90
C LEU A 118 0.66 1.07 9.79
N MET A 119 1.41 1.39 10.84
CA MET A 119 2.88 1.30 10.80
C MET A 119 3.35 -0.14 10.62
N ARG A 120 2.53 -1.14 10.99
CA ARG A 120 2.80 -2.58 10.80
C ARG A 120 2.28 -3.13 9.49
N GLU A 121 1.71 -2.28 8.65
CA GLU A 121 1.10 -2.68 7.39
C GLU A 121 1.87 -2.09 6.22
N TRP A 122 2.14 -2.94 5.24
CA TRP A 122 2.55 -2.54 3.91
C TRP A 122 1.33 -2.55 3.02
N PHE A 123 0.94 -1.41 2.46
CA PHE A 123 -0.19 -1.36 1.55
C PHE A 123 0.04 -0.48 0.33
N LEU A 124 -0.61 -0.86 -0.76
CA LEU A 124 -0.75 -0.08 -1.97
C LEU A 124 -2.18 -0.24 -2.49
N ILE A 125 -2.89 0.87 -2.63
CA ILE A 125 -4.26 0.92 -3.13
C ILE A 125 -4.29 1.84 -4.35
N ILE A 126 -4.75 1.31 -5.47
CA ILE A 126 -5.05 2.08 -6.68
C ILE A 126 -6.57 2.12 -6.80
N ASP A 127 -7.11 3.33 -6.74
CA ASP A 127 -8.52 3.61 -6.88
C ASP A 127 -8.75 4.56 -8.06
N SER A 128 -8.88 3.98 -9.25
CA SER A 128 -9.21 4.69 -10.49
C SER A 128 -10.55 4.19 -11.05
N PRO A 129 -11.33 5.03 -11.76
CA PRO A 129 -12.56 4.59 -12.42
C PRO A 129 -12.36 3.45 -13.42
N THR A 130 -11.18 3.38 -14.07
CA THR A 130 -10.89 2.37 -15.10
C THR A 130 -10.07 1.19 -14.59
N PHE A 131 -9.52 1.28 -13.37
CA PHE A 131 -8.72 0.22 -12.77
C PHE A 131 -8.69 0.35 -11.26
N LYS A 132 -9.00 -0.75 -10.56
CA LYS A 132 -8.92 -0.82 -9.10
C LYS A 132 -8.11 -2.04 -8.69
N SER A 133 -7.12 -1.85 -7.84
CA SER A 133 -6.33 -2.94 -7.27
C SER A 133 -5.81 -2.52 -5.91
N MET A 134 -5.84 -3.45 -4.96
CA MET A 134 -5.32 -3.25 -3.62
C MET A 134 -4.44 -4.41 -3.23
N MET A 135 -3.38 -4.10 -2.50
CA MET A 135 -2.57 -5.03 -1.76
C MET A 135 -2.37 -4.48 -0.35
N VAL A 136 -2.61 -5.30 0.67
CA VAL A 136 -2.35 -4.96 2.08
C VAL A 136 -1.69 -6.17 2.73
N ALA A 137 -0.59 -5.96 3.45
CA ALA A 137 0.18 -7.00 4.10
C ALA A 137 0.59 -6.57 5.50
N TYR A 138 0.35 -7.42 6.48
CA TYR A 138 0.74 -7.23 7.87
C TYR A 138 2.07 -7.90 8.16
N ASP A 139 2.96 -7.18 8.83
CA ASP A 139 4.22 -7.72 9.32
C ASP A 139 3.98 -8.66 10.51
N MET A 140 4.24 -9.95 10.29
CA MET A 140 4.02 -11.00 11.28
C MET A 140 5.08 -11.03 12.38
N GLU A 141 6.26 -10.48 12.11
CA GLU A 141 7.44 -10.63 12.99
C GLU A 141 7.78 -9.33 13.72
N GLY A 142 7.32 -8.19 13.19
CA GLY A 142 7.62 -6.87 13.72
C GLY A 142 8.95 -6.33 13.17
N PHE A 143 9.14 -5.02 13.33
CA PHE A 143 10.30 -4.32 12.79
C PHE A 143 11.54 -4.48 13.69
N GLY A 144 12.72 -4.56 13.06
CA GLY A 144 14.01 -4.59 13.76
C GLY A 144 14.40 -5.94 14.37
N VAL A 145 13.65 -7.01 14.08
CA VAL A 145 13.92 -8.37 14.59
C VAL A 145 14.95 -9.12 13.73
N HIS A 146 15.05 -8.78 12.44
CA HIS A 146 15.98 -9.44 11.51
C HIS A 146 17.17 -8.54 11.18
N GLU A 147 18.37 -9.13 11.14
CA GLU A 147 19.57 -8.46 10.60
C GLU A 147 19.41 -8.15 9.10
N VAL A 148 18.62 -8.95 8.38
CA VAL A 148 18.30 -8.77 6.96
C VAL A 148 16.80 -8.53 6.81
N GLU A 149 16.41 -7.30 6.45
CA GLU A 149 15.01 -6.88 6.26
C GLU A 149 14.25 -7.77 5.25
N GLU A 150 14.94 -8.33 4.25
CA GLU A 150 14.35 -9.21 3.23
C GLU A 150 13.76 -10.52 3.78
N GLY A 151 14.21 -10.95 4.97
CA GLY A 151 13.74 -12.17 5.63
C GLY A 151 12.35 -12.05 6.28
N ARG A 152 11.85 -10.82 6.44
CA ARG A 152 10.61 -10.53 7.17
C ARG A 152 9.40 -11.18 6.51
N LYS A 153 8.60 -11.88 7.32
CA LYS A 153 7.38 -12.54 6.88
C LYS A 153 6.17 -11.63 7.02
N PHE A 154 5.40 -11.61 5.95
CA PHE A 154 4.18 -10.85 5.85
C PHE A 154 3.02 -11.76 5.53
N LYS A 155 1.85 -11.43 6.08
CA LYS A 155 0.58 -12.03 5.71
C LYS A 155 -0.32 -10.97 5.12
N GLY A 156 -0.93 -11.23 3.98
CA GLY A 156 -1.63 -10.19 3.26
C GLY A 156 -2.74 -10.67 2.35
N VAL A 157 -3.35 -9.68 1.72
CA VAL A 157 -4.43 -9.85 0.76
C VAL A 157 -4.19 -8.94 -0.43
N LYS A 158 -4.40 -9.49 -1.62
CA LYS A 158 -4.49 -8.75 -2.86
C LYS A 158 -5.91 -8.89 -3.38
N THR A 159 -6.50 -7.82 -3.92
CA THR A 159 -7.82 -7.87 -4.54
C THR A 159 -8.03 -6.77 -5.56
N SER A 160 -8.81 -7.06 -6.60
CA SER A 160 -9.37 -6.08 -7.53
C SER A 160 -10.87 -5.84 -7.29
N SER A 161 -11.43 -6.35 -6.19
CA SER A 161 -12.85 -6.19 -5.85
C SER A 161 -13.18 -4.72 -5.55
N PRO A 162 -14.04 -4.05 -6.34
CA PRO A 162 -14.38 -2.65 -6.11
C PRO A 162 -14.99 -2.40 -4.73
N ARG A 163 -15.75 -3.38 -4.19
CA ARG A 163 -16.37 -3.29 -2.87
C ARG A 163 -15.33 -3.20 -1.75
N VAL A 164 -14.34 -4.10 -1.76
CA VAL A 164 -13.30 -4.15 -0.71
C VAL A 164 -12.40 -2.91 -0.81
N ILE A 165 -12.07 -2.49 -2.04
CA ILE A 165 -11.26 -1.31 -2.28
C ILE A 165 -11.99 -0.05 -1.82
N GLN A 166 -13.28 0.10 -2.15
CA GLN A 166 -14.09 1.23 -1.68
C GLN A 166 -14.18 1.28 -0.16
N HIS A 167 -14.29 0.12 0.49
CA HIS A 167 -14.27 0.06 1.95
C HIS A 167 -12.93 0.56 2.50
N ALA A 168 -11.80 0.09 1.98
CA ALA A 168 -10.47 0.54 2.39
C ALA A 168 -10.25 2.04 2.15
N THR A 169 -10.63 2.58 0.98
CA THR A 169 -10.48 4.01 0.68
C THR A 169 -11.39 4.88 1.53
N ASN A 170 -12.60 4.43 1.86
CA ASN A 170 -13.49 5.12 2.80
C ASN A 170 -12.90 5.21 4.22
N LEU A 171 -12.12 4.21 4.64
CA LEU A 171 -11.43 4.23 5.93
C LEU A 171 -10.27 5.24 5.96
N LEU A 172 -9.58 5.43 4.83
CA LEU A 172 -8.46 6.37 4.71
C LEU A 172 -8.90 7.81 4.42
N ALA A 173 -10.03 8.00 3.74
CA ALA A 173 -10.54 9.29 3.29
C ALA A 173 -10.63 10.39 4.37
N PRO A 174 -10.95 10.10 5.65
CA PRO A 174 -10.98 11.13 6.68
C PRO A 174 -9.62 11.76 7.02
N TYR A 175 -8.51 11.10 6.63
CA TYR A 175 -7.15 11.51 7.00
C TYR A 175 -6.35 12.11 5.85
N ILE A 176 -6.89 12.08 4.64
CA ILE A 176 -6.28 12.76 3.51
C ILE A 176 -6.67 14.24 3.52
N LYS A 177 -5.69 15.11 3.31
CA LYS A 177 -5.98 16.51 3.00
C LYS A 177 -6.48 16.54 1.56
N VAL A 178 -7.67 17.12 1.34
CA VAL A 178 -8.18 17.33 -0.02
C VAL A 178 -7.31 18.40 -0.67
N THR A 179 -6.39 17.99 -1.52
CA THR A 179 -5.62 18.91 -2.35
C THR A 179 -6.49 19.26 -3.55
N VAL A 180 -7.22 20.37 -3.46
CA VAL A 180 -7.95 20.93 -4.60
C VAL A 180 -6.88 21.40 -5.60
N LYS A 181 -6.65 20.62 -6.67
CA LYS A 181 -5.95 21.12 -7.85
C LYS A 181 -6.90 22.14 -8.51
N GLY A 182 -6.57 23.42 -8.37
CA GLY A 182 -7.28 24.54 -9.01
C GLY A 182 -7.11 24.56 -10.52
#